data_AF-H6NB84-F1
#
_entry.id   AF-H6NB84-F1
#
_cell.length_a   1.000
_cell.length_b   1.000
_cell.length_c   1.000
_cell.angle_alpha   90.00
_cell.angle_beta   90.00
_cell.angle_gamma   90.00
#
_symmetry.space_group_name_H-M   'P 1'
#
loop_
_entity.id
_entity.type
_entity.pdbx_description
1 polymer ?
#
loop_
_entity_poly.entity_id
_entity_poly.type
_entity_poly.pdbx_seq_one_letter_code
_entity_poly.pdbx_strand_id
1 'polypeptide(L)' 'MTTELIIGDRKIPVRFISSDQKAIPRLLTVLESSQLKQSMPSCPPIQEIDHIEVIGNNAVLYDSKARSSVQLPLY' A
#
# COMPACT_ATOMS: atom_id res chain seq x y z
N MET A 1 -7.81 -2.51 -12.37
CA MET A 1 -9.00 -2.65 -11.50
C MET A 1 -8.79 -1.77 -10.28
N THR A 2 -9.78 -1.00 -9.82
CA THR A 2 -9.62 -0.12 -8.64
C THR A 2 -10.43 -0.71 -7.49
N THR A 3 -9.81 -0.91 -6.33
CA THR A 3 -10.48 -1.35 -5.10
C THR A 3 -10.13 -0.38 -3.98
N GLU A 4 -10.96 -0.31 -2.96
CA GLU A 4 -10.66 0.48 -1.76
C GLU A 4 -10.26 -0.48 -0.65
N LEU A 5 -9.11 -0.26 -0.01
CA LEU A 5 -8.72 -0.97 1.20
C LEU A 5 -9.09 -0.14 2.41
N ILE A 6 -9.76 -0.78 3.38
CA ILE A 6 -10.03 -0.19 4.68
C ILE A 6 -8.90 -0.66 5.60
N ILE A 7 -8.08 0.28 6.06
CA ILE A 7 -6.96 -0.01 6.97
C ILE A 7 -7.13 0.89 8.19
N GLY A 8 -7.45 0.27 9.33
CA GLY A 8 -7.89 0.99 10.52
C GLY A 8 -9.20 1.75 10.25
N ASP A 9 -9.18 3.07 10.42
CA ASP A 9 -10.34 3.96 10.23
C ASP A 9 -10.34 4.65 8.85
N ARG A 10 -9.36 4.38 7.98
CA ARG A 10 -9.20 5.07 6.69
C ARG A 10 -9.43 4.15 5.50
N LYS A 11 -10.15 4.68 4.51
CA LYS A 11 -10.27 4.10 3.16
C LYS A 11 -9.15 4.61 2.28
N ILE A 12 -8.35 3.70 1.74
CA ILE A 12 -7.27 4.02 0.81
C ILE A 12 -7.62 3.42 -0.56
N PRO A 13 -7.70 4.22 -1.62
CA PRO A 13 -7.90 3.72 -2.97
C PRO A 13 -6.65 2.97 -3.44
N VAL A 14 -6.87 1.78 -3.99
CA VAL A 14 -5.84 0.89 -4.52
C VAL A 14 -6.11 0.59 -5.97
N ARG A 15 -5.14 0.88 -6.83
CA ARG A 15 -5.18 0.60 -8.26
C ARG A 15 -4.34 -0.62 -8.57
N PHE A 16 -4.99 -1.68 -9.02
CA PHE A 16 -4.32 -2.85 -9.56
C PHE A 16 -4.05 -2.60 -11.04
N ILE A 17 -2.78 -2.34 -11.33
CA ILE A 17 -2.25 -2.19 -12.69
C ILE A 17 -1.94 -3.57 -13.29
N SER A 18 -1.58 -4.56 -12.46
CA SER A 18 -1.49 -5.97 -12.87
C SER A 18 -2.78 -6.74 -12.56
N SER A 19 -3.11 -7.71 -13.42
CA SER A 19 -4.25 -8.63 -13.23
C SER A 19 -4.00 -9.73 -12.19
N ASP A 20 -2.93 -9.63 -11.40
CA ASP A 20 -2.60 -10.66 -10.41
C ASP A 20 -3.46 -10.48 -9.16
N GLN A 21 -4.56 -11.25 -9.11
CA GLN A 21 -5.51 -11.23 -7.99
C GLN A 21 -4.89 -11.70 -6.67
N LYS A 22 -3.71 -12.37 -6.70
CA LYS A 22 -3.00 -12.78 -5.47
C LYS A 22 -2.26 -11.61 -4.82
N ALA A 23 -2.12 -10.48 -5.51
CA ALA A 23 -1.47 -9.30 -4.95
C ALA A 23 -2.32 -8.60 -3.87
N ILE A 24 -3.65 -8.75 -3.87
CA ILE A 24 -4.57 -8.16 -2.87
C ILE A 24 -4.27 -8.69 -1.45
N PRO A 25 -4.36 -10.01 -1.18
CA PRO A 25 -4.13 -10.52 0.17
C PRO A 25 -2.69 -10.26 0.64
N ARG A 26 -1.71 -10.31 -0.27
CA ARG A 26 -0.31 -10.01 0.07
C ARG A 26 -0.10 -8.54 0.41
N LEU A 27 -0.72 -7.64 -0.33
CA LEU A 27 -0.71 -6.21 -0.03
C LEU A 27 -1.26 -5.94 1.36
N LEU A 28 -2.38 -6.55 1.72
CA LEU A 28 -2.95 -6.47 3.06
C LEU A 28 -1.95 -6.96 4.11
N THR A 29 -1.37 -8.15 3.94
CA THR A 29 -0.38 -8.71 4.88
C THR A 29 0.83 -7.79 5.05
N VAL A 30 1.34 -7.21 3.97
CA VAL A 30 2.49 -6.28 4.00
C VAL A 30 2.13 -4.96 4.67
N LEU A 31 0.93 -4.43 4.41
CA LEU A 31 0.44 -3.20 5.03
C LEU A 31 0.18 -3.38 6.53
N GLU A 32 -0.47 -4.48 6.94
CA GLU A 32 -0.67 -4.84 8.35
C GLU A 32 0.66 -5.07 9.06
N SER A 33 1.60 -5.77 8.42
CA SER A 33 2.96 -5.96 8.96
C SER A 33 3.72 -4.64 9.09
N SER A 34 3.52 -3.71 8.15
CA SER A 34 4.12 -2.37 8.21
C SER A 34 3.47 -1.49 9.28
N GLN A 35 2.17 -1.65 9.55
CA GLN A 35 1.51 -1.00 10.70
C GLN A 35 2.04 -1.51 12.04
N LEU A 36 2.13 -2.83 12.17
CA LEU A 36 2.62 -3.47 13.39
C LEU A 36 4.10 -3.19 13.61
N LYS A 37 4.86 -3.02 12.52
CA LYS A 37 6.26 -2.59 12.54
C LYS A 37 6.36 -1.12 12.17
N GLN A 38 5.98 -0.20 13.07
CA GLN A 38 6.38 1.22 13.06
C GLN A 38 7.92 1.43 13.15
N SER A 39 8.73 0.44 12.73
CA SER A 39 10.18 0.38 12.81
C SER A 39 10.84 0.18 11.44
N MET A 40 10.11 0.30 10.32
CA MET A 40 10.74 0.53 9.03
C MET A 40 10.83 2.04 8.78
N PRO A 41 12.03 2.64 8.79
CA PRO A 41 12.24 4.09 8.68
C PRO A 41 11.79 4.70 7.33
N SER A 42 11.35 3.85 6.40
CA SER A 42 11.00 4.21 5.03
C SER A 42 9.53 3.98 4.68
N CYS A 43 8.66 3.58 5.62
CA CYS A 43 7.23 3.43 5.34
C CYS A 43 6.45 4.61 5.93
N PRO A 44 5.81 5.46 5.09
CA PRO A 44 5.04 6.58 5.60
C PRO A 44 3.88 6.06 6.46
N PRO A 45 3.50 6.78 7.52
CA PRO A 45 2.31 6.42 8.26
C PRO A 45 1.12 6.36 7.31
N ILE A 46 0.26 5.35 7.45
CA ILE A 46 -0.92 5.14 6.60
C ILE A 46 -1.88 6.33 6.57
N GLN A 47 -1.77 7.22 7.56
CA GLN A 47 -2.45 8.52 7.61
C GLN A 47 -1.92 9.53 6.57
N GLU A 48 -0.79 9.25 5.91
CA GLU A 48 -0.18 10.11 4.89
C GLU A 48 -0.29 9.50 3.49
N ILE A 49 -0.70 8.24 3.38
CA ILE A 49 -0.95 7.58 2.09
C ILE A 49 -2.21 8.15 1.44
N ASP A 50 -2.04 8.63 0.22
CA ASP A 50 -3.09 9.13 -0.66
C ASP A 50 -3.77 7.99 -1.43
N HIS A 51 -2.95 7.17 -2.10
CA HIS A 51 -3.38 6.02 -2.89
C HIS A 51 -2.26 5.00 -3.03
N ILE A 52 -2.63 3.78 -3.40
CA ILE A 52 -1.69 2.67 -3.62
C ILE A 52 -1.83 2.16 -5.05
N GLU A 53 -0.72 1.90 -5.72
CA GLU A 53 -0.69 1.25 -7.03
C GLU A 53 0.02 -0.10 -6.93
N VAL A 54 -0.68 -1.17 -7.30
CA VAL A 54 -0.10 -2.52 -7.37
C VAL A 54 0.32 -2.79 -8.80
N ILE A 55 1.64 -2.92 -8.98
CA ILE A 55 2.30 -3.11 -10.26
C ILE A 55 3.07 -4.42 -10.23
N GLY A 56 2.51 -5.45 -10.84
CA GLY A 56 3.07 -6.80 -10.82
C GLY A 56 3.09 -7.34 -9.39
N ASN A 57 4.30 -7.48 -8.85
CA ASN A 57 4.56 -7.96 -7.48
C ASN A 57 5.07 -6.85 -6.56
N ASN A 58 4.88 -5.59 -6.93
CA ASN A 58 5.24 -4.45 -6.08
C ASN A 58 4.00 -3.61 -5.81
N ALA A 59 3.94 -3.05 -4.61
CA ALA A 59 2.98 -2.06 -4.20
C ALA A 59 3.69 -0.71 -4.09
N VAL A 60 3.16 0.30 -4.75
CA VAL A 60 3.66 1.67 -4.70
C VAL A 60 2.70 2.47 -3.85
N LEU A 61 3.15 2.95 -2.70
CA LEU A 61 2.37 3.72 -1.75
C LEU A 61 2.71 5.19 -1.99
N TYR A 62 1.73 5.97 -2.43
CA TYR A 62 1.92 7.39 -2.69
C TYR A 62 1.52 8.21 -1.48
N ASP A 63 2.42 9.10 -1.07
CA ASP A 63 2.21 10.03 0.03
C ASP A 63 1.58 11.34 -0.46
N SER A 64 0.52 11.78 0.22
CA SER A 64 -0.23 12.99 -0.11
C SER A 64 0.55 14.28 0.22
N LYS A 65 1.42 14.25 1.25
CA LYS A 65 2.15 15.42 1.74
C LYS A 65 3.54 15.55 1.13
N ALA A 66 4.25 14.43 0.98
CA ALA A 66 5.66 14.43 0.56
C ALA A 66 5.85 14.34 -0.95
N ARG A 67 4.77 14.17 -1.75
CA ARG A 67 4.85 13.85 -3.19
C ARG A 67 5.81 12.68 -3.48
N SER A 68 6.01 11.85 -2.47
CA SER A 68 6.99 10.77 -2.45
C SER A 68 6.23 9.46 -2.52
N SER A 69 6.85 8.47 -3.15
CA SER A 69 6.26 7.15 -3.29
C SER A 69 7.21 6.10 -2.74
N VAL A 70 6.68 5.15 -1.98
CA VAL A 70 7.45 4.03 -1.44
C VAL A 70 7.06 2.76 -2.16
N GLN A 71 8.06 2.05 -2.68
CA GLN A 71 7.85 0.74 -3.30
C GLN A 71 8.05 -0.35 -2.26
N LEU A 72 7.04 -1.20 -2.13
CA LEU A 72 6.99 -2.34 -1.24
C LEU A 72 6.85 -3.61 -2.06
N PRO A 73 7.84 -4.51 -2.05
CA PRO A 73 7.72 -5.80 -2.70
C PRO A 73 6.68 -6.66 -1.98
N LEU A 74 5.82 -7.33 -2.75
CA LEU A 74 4.78 -8.25 -2.32
C LEU A 74 5.24 -9.73 -2.39
N TYR A 75 6.54 -9.98 -2.42
CA TYR A 75 7.14 -11.32 -2.52
C TYR A 75 7.42 -11.95 -1.17
#